data_AF-A0A928V742-F1
#
_entry.id   AF-A0A928V742-F1
#
_cell.length_a   1.000
_cell.length_b   1.000
_cell.length_c   1.000
_cell.angle_alpha   90.00
_cell.angle_beta   90.00
_cell.angle_gamma   90.00
#
_symmetry.space_group_name_H-M   'P 1'
#
loop_
_entity.id
_entity.type
_entity.pdbx_description
1 polymer ?
#
loop_
_entity_poly.entity_id
_entity_poly.type
_entity_poly.pdbx_seq_one_letter_code
_entity_poly.pdbx_strand_id
1 'polypeptide(L)' 'MAFFRQYIAPLIVVLVFMFALVAVSARIFLPSDMAAPAPIEEPNPTSDKAQAPDADVVAGLPPSLVPFIQGLPNDPTQL' A
#
# COMPACT_ATOMS: atom_id res chain seq x y z
N MET A 1 -22.78 -27.31 -36.72
CA MET A 1 -22.65 -26.80 -35.34
C MET A 1 -21.30 -26.12 -35.02
N ALA A 2 -20.27 -26.19 -35.88
CA ALA A 2 -18.98 -25.55 -35.61
C ALA A 2 -18.95 -24.03 -35.90
N PHE A 3 -19.69 -23.57 -36.91
CA PHE A 3 -19.68 -22.16 -37.35
C PHE A 3 -20.08 -21.17 -36.25
N PHE A 4 -21.12 -21.51 -35.47
CA PHE A 4 -21.58 -20.66 -34.37
C PHE A 4 -20.50 -20.53 -33.28
N ARG A 5 -19.90 -21.64 -32.87
CA ARG A 5 -18.85 -21.62 -31.85
C ARG A 5 -17.52 -21.07 -32.36
N GLN A 6 -17.26 -21.11 -33.65
CA GLN A 6 -15.97 -20.69 -34.23
C GLN A 6 -15.93 -19.20 -34.58
N TYR A 7 -17.09 -18.57 -34.83
CA TYR A 7 -17.15 -17.15 -35.17
C TYR A 7 -17.96 -16.34 -34.16
N ILE A 8 -19.14 -16.81 -33.75
CA ILE A 8 -19.98 -16.07 -32.81
C ILE A 8 -19.40 -16.11 -31.40
N ALA A 9 -18.91 -17.27 -30.93
CA ALA A 9 -18.34 -17.33 -29.57
C ALA A 9 -17.08 -16.44 -29.40
N PRO A 10 -16.10 -16.44 -30.32
CA PRO A 10 -14.94 -15.55 -30.20
C PRO A 10 -15.32 -14.07 -30.32
N LEU A 11 -16.29 -13.73 -31.16
CA LEU A 11 -16.78 -12.35 -31.29
C LEU A 11 -17.44 -11.88 -29.99
N ILE A 12 -18.27 -12.71 -29.36
CA ILE A 12 -18.87 -12.40 -28.04
C ILE A 12 -17.79 -12.21 -26.98
N VAL A 13 -16.75 -13.06 -26.95
CA VAL A 13 -15.63 -12.90 -26.01
C VAL A 13 -14.96 -11.55 -26.19
N VAL A 14 -14.69 -11.12 -27.42
CA VAL A 14 -14.09 -9.80 -27.69
C VAL A 14 -15.03 -8.66 -27.29
N LEU A 15 -16.33 -8.76 -27.57
CA LEU A 15 -17.31 -7.74 -27.17
C LEU A 15 -17.40 -7.63 -25.64
N VAL A 16 -17.50 -8.75 -24.94
CA VAL A 16 -17.55 -8.78 -23.47
C VAL A 16 -16.24 -8.27 -22.89
N PHE A 17 -15.09 -8.63 -23.46
CA PHE A 17 -13.79 -8.12 -23.06
C PHE A 17 -13.71 -6.60 -23.22
N MET A 18 -14.13 -6.06 -24.37
CA MET A 18 -14.15 -4.61 -24.58
C MET A 18 -15.06 -3.89 -23.59
N PHE A 19 -16.25 -4.44 -23.37
CA PHE A 19 -17.18 -3.91 -22.37
C PHE A 19 -16.57 -3.95 -20.97
N ALA A 20 -15.97 -5.08 -20.57
CA ALA A 20 -15.35 -5.25 -19.27
C ALA A 20 -14.16 -4.29 -19.09
N LEU A 21 -13.34 -4.09 -20.13
CA LEU A 21 -12.24 -3.13 -20.12
C LEU A 21 -12.76 -1.71 -19.86
N VAL A 22 -13.76 -1.27 -20.61
CA VAL A 22 -14.38 0.05 -20.43
C VAL A 22 -15.03 0.19 -19.06
N ALA A 23 -15.78 -0.81 -18.60
CA ALA A 23 -16.46 -0.78 -17.32
C ALA A 23 -15.46 -0.72 -16.14
N VAL A 24 -14.39 -1.50 -16.19
CA VAL A 24 -13.31 -1.49 -15.18
C VAL A 24 -12.58 -0.16 -15.20
N SER A 25 -12.23 0.37 -16.38
CA SER A 25 -11.59 1.68 -16.48
C SER A 25 -12.51 2.81 -15.98
N ALA A 26 -13.79 2.78 -16.32
CA ALA A 26 -14.76 3.78 -15.89
C ALA A 26 -15.04 3.74 -14.37
N ARG A 27 -15.01 2.55 -13.75
CA ARG A 27 -15.24 2.38 -12.31
C ARG A 27 -14.28 3.23 -11.46
N ILE A 28 -13.02 3.35 -11.87
CA ILE A 28 -11.99 4.11 -11.14
C ILE A 28 -12.32 5.61 -11.09
N PHE A 29 -13.05 6.10 -12.10
CA PHE A 29 -13.50 7.49 -12.16
C PHE A 29 -14.87 7.71 -11.54
N LEU A 30 -15.50 6.69 -10.96
CA LEU A 30 -16.80 6.86 -10.32
C LEU A 30 -16.61 7.62 -9.00
N PRO A 31 -17.48 8.61 -8.66
CA PRO A 31 -17.34 9.38 -7.44
C PRO A 31 -17.21 8.51 -6.18
N SER A 32 -17.84 7.34 -6.14
CA SER A 32 -17.71 6.39 -5.03
C SER A 32 -16.30 5.82 -4.86
N ASP A 33 -15.53 5.66 -5.95
CA ASP A 33 -14.14 5.17 -5.92
C ASP A 33 -13.17 6.29 -5.51
N MET A 34 -13.44 7.53 -5.96
CA MET A 34 -12.69 8.74 -5.59
C MET A 34 -13.12 9.38 -4.26
N ALA A 35 -14.23 8.94 -3.67
CA ALA A 35 -14.78 9.48 -2.42
C ALA A 35 -14.13 8.89 -1.17
N ALA A 36 -13.11 8.03 -1.31
CA ALA A 36 -12.26 7.70 -0.17
C ALA A 36 -11.59 9.01 0.28
N PRO A 37 -11.97 9.57 1.45
CA PRO A 37 -11.38 10.81 1.91
C PRO A 37 -9.88 10.58 2.01
N ALA A 38 -9.09 11.48 1.41
CA ALA A 38 -7.67 11.52 1.70
C ALA A 38 -7.50 11.50 3.23
N PRO A 39 -6.55 10.74 3.79
CA PRO A 39 -6.31 10.76 5.22
C PRO A 39 -6.19 12.23 5.69
N ILE A 40 -7.20 12.71 6.39
CA ILE A 40 -7.27 14.05 6.97
C ILE A 40 -6.75 14.06 8.41
N GLU A 41 -6.13 12.98 8.85
CA GLU A 41 -5.20 13.08 9.95
C GLU A 41 -4.11 14.06 9.51
N GLU A 42 -4.06 15.22 10.18
CA GLU A 42 -2.83 15.98 10.30
C GLU A 42 -1.69 14.96 10.49
N PRO A 43 -0.50 15.16 9.91
CA PRO A 43 0.65 14.31 10.19
C PRO A 43 1.00 14.46 11.67
N ASN A 44 0.22 13.81 12.51
CA ASN A 44 0.53 13.52 13.87
C ASN A 44 1.75 12.61 13.71
N PRO A 45 2.94 13.02 14.18
CA PRO A 45 4.18 12.28 13.98
C PRO A 45 4.19 10.89 14.67
N THR A 46 3.03 10.29 14.90
CA THR A 46 2.78 9.03 15.59
C THR A 46 1.89 8.07 14.79
N SER A 47 1.38 8.46 13.60
CA SER A 47 0.76 7.48 12.67
C SER A 47 1.76 6.82 11.72
N ASP A 48 3.04 7.16 11.81
CA ASP A 48 4.10 6.33 11.28
C ASP A 48 4.34 5.16 12.24
N LYS A 49 3.41 4.20 12.18
CA LYS A 49 3.70 2.83 12.62
C LYS A 49 4.52 2.12 11.53
N ALA A 50 5.45 2.80 10.87
CA ALA A 50 6.78 2.23 10.69
C ALA A 50 7.36 1.97 12.08
N GLN A 51 6.92 0.87 12.70
CA GLN A 51 7.54 0.17 13.80
C GLN A 51 8.56 1.02 14.59
N ALA A 52 8.09 2.02 15.35
CA ALA A 52 8.87 2.47 16.49
C ALA A 52 9.05 1.21 17.35
N PRO A 53 10.28 0.81 17.72
CA PRO A 53 10.44 -0.35 18.59
C PRO A 53 9.63 -0.03 19.84
N ASP A 54 8.60 -0.83 20.12
CA ASP A 54 7.82 -0.68 21.33
C ASP A 54 8.81 -0.55 22.49
N ALA A 55 8.58 0.37 23.44
CA ALA A 55 9.50 0.56 24.57
C ALA A 55 9.75 -0.75 25.35
N ASP A 56 8.83 -1.71 25.19
CA ASP A 56 8.93 -3.09 25.66
C ASP A 56 10.05 -3.89 24.95
N VAL A 57 10.26 -3.69 23.64
CA VAL A 57 11.38 -4.27 22.90
C VAL A 57 12.70 -3.66 23.39
N VAL A 58 12.77 -2.34 23.59
CA VAL A 58 13.97 -1.66 24.10
C VAL A 58 14.33 -2.11 25.53
N ALA A 59 13.33 -2.39 26.36
CA ALA A 59 13.51 -2.93 27.71
C ALA A 59 14.02 -4.39 27.73
N GLY A 60 13.75 -5.16 26.66
CA GLY A 60 14.21 -6.54 26.49
C GLY A 60 15.50 -6.71 25.68
N LEU A 61 16.06 -5.63 25.14
CA LEU A 61 17.27 -5.68 24.31
C LEU A 61 18.54 -5.89 25.17
N PRO A 62 19.50 -6.74 24.73
CA PRO A 62 20.78 -6.85 25.41
C PRO A 62 21.54 -5.51 25.36
N PRO A 63 22.31 -5.18 26.41
CA PRO A 63 22.91 -3.86 26.59
C PRO A 63 23.90 -3.45 25.48
N SER A 64 24.40 -4.40 24.69
CA SER A 64 25.29 -4.15 23.55
C SER A 64 24.60 -3.51 22.33
N LEU A 65 23.27 -3.59 22.22
CA LEU A 65 22.52 -3.12 21.05
C LEU A 65 21.83 -1.77 21.25
N VAL A 66 21.66 -1.35 22.51
CA VAL A 66 21.10 -0.04 22.91
C VAL A 66 21.82 1.17 22.29
N PRO A 67 23.17 1.24 22.23
CA PRO A 67 23.86 2.42 21.72
C PRO A 67 23.72 2.63 20.20
N PHE A 68 23.30 1.61 19.43
CA PHE A 68 23.04 1.78 17.99
C PHE A 68 21.71 2.50 17.72
N ILE A 69 20.78 2.46 18.68
CA ILE A 69 19.49 3.16 18.59
C ILE A 69 19.62 4.58 19.15
N GLN A 70 20.40 4.76 20.21
CA GLN A 70 20.57 6.05 20.90
C GLN A 70 21.72 6.91 20.35
N GLY A 71 22.53 6.37 19.43
CA GLY A 71 23.80 6.96 19.02
C GLY A 71 24.92 6.64 20.01
N LEU A 72 26.15 6.49 19.51
CA LEU A 72 27.32 6.15 20.32
C LEU A 72 27.51 7.20 21.44
N PRO A 73 27.43 6.83 22.72
CA PRO A 73 27.42 7.79 23.84
C PRO A 73 28.77 8.48 24.11
N ASN A 74 29.75 8.38 23.20
CA ASN A 74 31.07 9.00 23.32
C ASN A 74 31.66 9.30 21.94
N ASP A 75 30.91 9.96 21.06
CA ASP A 75 31.49 10.47 19.82
C ASP A 75 32.35 11.71 20.16
N PRO A 76 33.69 11.66 19.99
CA PRO A 76 34.58 12.78 20.34
C PRO A 76 34.38 14.01 19.43
N THR A 77 33.44 13.95 18.48
CA THR A 77 33.05 15.06 17.61
C THR A 77 32.01 16.00 18.23
N GLN A 78 31.44 15.66 19.39
CA GLN A 78 30.51 16.52 20.16
C GLN A 78 31.27 17.45 21.14
N LEU A 79 32.26 18.21 20.64
CA LEU A 79 32.91 19.31 21.37
C LEU A 79 32.22 20.65 21.12
#